data_AF-D2BGC8-F1
#
_entry.id   AF-D2BGC8-F1
#
_cell.length_a   1.000
_cell.length_b   1.000
_cell.length_c   1.000
_cell.angle_alpha   90.00
_cell.angle_beta   90.00
_cell.angle_gamma   90.00
#
_symmetry.space_group_name_H-M   'P 1'
#
loop_
_entity.id
_entity.type
_entity.pdbx_description
1 polymer ?
#
loop_
_entity_poly.entity_id
_entity_poly.type
_entity_poly.pdbx_seq_one_letter_code
_entity_poly.pdbx_strand_id
1 'polypeptide(L)'
;MTVPGSLGDLCRYILSYEEGQYADNPVRLGAIVREYASIQSTPNLLRTIGLVRSLGIKIEAVDYLKTGGTNMLAKGCWYIHYSAKDKPATRKFTIFHELFEIIHKNLNSLNPDYALMKEPQISRCADRFAAAVLIPPDFFLNQAGKTGCDLVKLAQNLELSHQCLLIALGQHFAEIPFIGVLFEHRLDGENCTDGEIKDFMATLVVKTPPASRIRSLCGLQTVPARNAHPQVGSLVCAAVTSGHPVLWRSAHVEDSPAILVRPLRSVGREPYRVIMLAIPNEEFGMISLQAETIEPVPVNGDTLCPSRERCRNPGVCFWKNGRSL
;
A
#
# COMPACT_ATOMS: atom_id res chain seq x y z
N MET A 1 -34.45 7.29 -1.62
CA MET A 1 -33.39 6.27 -1.76
C MET A 1 -33.51 5.35 -0.56
N THR A 2 -33.81 4.08 -0.81
CA THR A 2 -34.03 3.03 0.20
C THR A 2 -32.77 2.83 1.03
N VAL A 3 -32.93 2.68 2.35
CA VAL A 3 -31.86 2.35 3.31
C VAL A 3 -31.07 1.14 2.76
N PRO A 4 -29.72 1.11 2.88
CA PRO A 4 -28.94 -0.05 2.47
C PRO A 4 -29.49 -1.30 3.17
N GLY A 5 -29.84 -2.28 2.35
CA GLY A 5 -30.37 -3.56 2.79
C GLY A 5 -29.32 -4.39 3.52
N SER A 6 -29.77 -5.51 4.06
CA SER A 6 -28.94 -6.51 4.72
C SER A 6 -27.70 -6.91 3.88
N LEU A 7 -26.72 -7.57 4.50
CA LEU A 7 -25.61 -8.21 3.77
C LEU A 7 -26.09 -9.07 2.57
N GLY A 8 -27.22 -9.75 2.72
CA GLY A 8 -27.82 -10.52 1.63
C GLY A 8 -28.33 -9.66 0.47
N ASP A 9 -28.85 -8.45 0.74
CA ASP A 9 -29.22 -7.49 -0.31
C ASP A 9 -27.99 -6.98 -1.06
N LEU A 10 -26.90 -6.68 -0.34
CA LEU A 10 -25.64 -6.30 -0.96
C LEU A 10 -25.09 -7.43 -1.86
N CYS A 11 -25.05 -8.67 -1.36
CA CYS A 11 -24.57 -9.80 -2.16
C CYS A 11 -25.46 -10.06 -3.39
N ARG A 12 -26.79 -9.95 -3.26
CA ARG A 12 -27.70 -10.04 -4.41
C ARG A 12 -27.46 -8.92 -5.42
N TYR A 13 -27.25 -7.70 -4.95
CA TYR A 13 -26.91 -6.57 -5.81
C TYR A 13 -25.60 -6.84 -6.59
N ILE A 14 -24.56 -7.31 -5.90
CA ILE A 14 -23.27 -7.70 -6.53
C ILE A 14 -23.48 -8.79 -7.59
N LEU A 15 -24.24 -9.84 -7.30
CA LEU A 15 -24.49 -10.94 -8.25
C LEU A 15 -25.35 -10.50 -9.44
N SER A 16 -26.24 -9.52 -9.26
CA SER A 16 -27.03 -8.95 -10.36
C SER A 16 -26.25 -7.98 -11.23
N TYR A 17 -25.17 -7.39 -10.69
CA TYR A 17 -24.37 -6.39 -11.39
C TYR A 17 -23.52 -7.08 -12.46
N GLU A 18 -23.82 -6.80 -13.74
CA GLU A 18 -23.19 -7.42 -14.90
C GLU A 18 -23.08 -8.96 -14.77
N GLU A 19 -24.18 -9.59 -14.32
CA GLU A 19 -24.31 -11.05 -14.14
C GLU A 19 -23.22 -11.68 -13.24
N GLY A 20 -22.64 -10.90 -12.32
CA GLY A 20 -21.68 -11.40 -11.34
C GLY A 20 -20.27 -11.61 -11.89
N GLN A 21 -19.99 -11.19 -13.13
CA GLN A 21 -18.69 -11.39 -13.80
C GLN A 21 -17.49 -10.81 -13.04
N TYR A 22 -17.70 -9.85 -12.12
CA TYR A 22 -16.64 -9.20 -11.35
C TYR A 22 -16.57 -9.61 -9.89
N ALA A 23 -17.32 -10.62 -9.46
CA ALA A 23 -17.29 -11.05 -8.06
C ALA A 23 -15.84 -11.40 -7.61
N ASP A 24 -15.01 -11.91 -8.52
CA ASP A 24 -13.59 -12.23 -8.29
C ASP A 24 -12.60 -11.06 -8.48
N ASN A 25 -13.08 -9.90 -8.96
CA ASN A 25 -12.24 -8.73 -9.13
C ASN A 25 -12.40 -7.77 -7.93
N PRO A 26 -11.45 -7.75 -6.97
CA PRO A 26 -11.61 -6.98 -5.74
C PRO A 26 -11.73 -5.46 -5.97
N VAL A 27 -11.13 -4.94 -7.04
CA VAL A 27 -11.18 -3.50 -7.34
C VAL A 27 -12.57 -3.11 -7.87
N ARG A 28 -13.14 -3.94 -8.76
CA ARG A 28 -14.50 -3.74 -9.28
C ARG A 28 -15.56 -3.99 -8.22
N LEU A 29 -15.40 -5.03 -7.41
CA LEU A 29 -16.26 -5.26 -6.25
C LEU A 29 -16.23 -4.06 -5.28
N GLY A 30 -15.05 -3.48 -5.06
CA GLY A 30 -14.92 -2.25 -4.30
C GLY A 30 -15.72 -1.08 -4.91
N ALA A 31 -15.74 -0.95 -6.24
CA ALA A 31 -16.53 0.07 -6.93
C ALA A 31 -18.04 -0.13 -6.75
N ILE A 32 -18.52 -1.36 -6.88
CA ILE A 32 -19.94 -1.73 -6.66
C ILE A 32 -20.35 -1.39 -5.23
N VAL A 33 -19.51 -1.71 -4.24
CA VAL A 33 -19.77 -1.37 -2.82
C VAL A 33 -19.78 0.14 -2.59
N ARG A 34 -18.89 0.91 -3.25
CA ARG A 34 -18.92 2.37 -3.17
C ARG A 34 -20.21 2.94 -3.75
N GLU A 35 -20.66 2.44 -4.90
CA GLU A 35 -21.91 2.86 -5.52
C GLU A 35 -23.10 2.56 -4.58
N TYR A 36 -23.20 1.32 -4.13
CA TYR A 36 -24.23 0.86 -3.20
C TYR A 36 -24.29 1.72 -1.92
N ALA A 37 -23.12 2.06 -1.37
CA ALA A 37 -23.00 2.85 -0.13
C ALA A 37 -22.91 4.38 -0.37
N SER A 38 -23.02 4.84 -1.62
CA SER A 38 -22.87 6.25 -2.02
C SER A 38 -21.57 6.90 -1.50
N ILE A 39 -20.44 6.18 -1.58
CA ILE A 39 -19.12 6.64 -1.15
C ILE A 39 -18.45 7.40 -2.30
N GLN A 40 -18.44 8.74 -2.20
CA GLN A 40 -17.84 9.65 -3.18
C GLN A 40 -16.48 10.22 -2.73
N SER A 41 -16.12 10.04 -1.46
CA SER A 41 -14.84 10.42 -0.88
C SER A 41 -14.45 9.42 0.21
N THR A 42 -13.19 9.45 0.67
CA THR A 42 -12.75 8.58 1.77
C THR A 42 -13.64 8.76 3.00
N PRO A 43 -14.35 7.72 3.47
CA PRO A 43 -15.22 7.82 4.63
C PRO A 43 -14.39 7.96 5.91
N ASN A 44 -14.94 8.70 6.89
CA ASN A 44 -14.40 8.68 8.26
C ASN A 44 -14.77 7.38 8.97
N LEU A 45 -14.13 7.11 10.11
CA LEU A 45 -14.31 5.85 10.85
C LEU A 45 -15.77 5.61 11.27
N LEU A 46 -16.47 6.65 11.71
CA LEU A 46 -17.88 6.53 12.12
C LEU A 46 -18.78 6.11 10.95
N ARG A 47 -18.59 6.71 9.77
CA ARG A 47 -19.33 6.33 8.55
C ARG A 47 -19.01 4.90 8.12
N THR A 48 -17.74 4.48 8.21
CA THR A 48 -17.33 3.10 7.93
C THR A 48 -18.03 2.10 8.86
N ILE A 49 -18.03 2.37 10.17
CA ILE A 49 -18.72 1.53 11.16
C ILE A 49 -20.23 1.50 10.91
N GLY A 50 -20.84 2.66 10.62
CA GLY A 50 -22.26 2.77 10.32
C GLY A 50 -22.68 1.92 9.12
N LEU A 51 -21.89 1.93 8.05
CA LEU A 51 -22.11 1.08 6.87
C LEU A 51 -22.05 -0.41 7.21
N VAL A 52 -21.04 -0.86 7.95
CA VAL A 52 -20.94 -2.28 8.35
C VAL A 52 -22.16 -2.69 9.19
N ARG A 53 -22.59 -1.83 10.12
CA ARG A 53 -23.78 -2.08 10.95
C ARG A 53 -25.07 -2.12 10.13
N SER A 54 -25.22 -1.28 9.10
CA SER A 54 -26.41 -1.31 8.25
C SER A 54 -26.54 -2.62 7.46
N LEU A 55 -25.43 -3.32 7.21
CA LEU A 55 -25.43 -4.66 6.60
C LEU A 55 -25.84 -5.77 7.59
N GLY A 56 -26.16 -5.44 8.85
CA GLY A 56 -26.48 -6.41 9.89
C GLY A 56 -25.26 -7.09 10.52
N ILE A 57 -24.05 -6.56 10.27
CA ILE A 57 -22.80 -7.08 10.84
C ILE A 57 -22.51 -6.35 12.15
N LYS A 58 -22.27 -7.11 13.21
CA LYS A 58 -21.83 -6.55 14.50
C LYS A 58 -20.37 -6.17 14.40
N ILE A 59 -20.01 -5.00 14.90
CA ILE A 59 -18.65 -4.48 14.77
C ILE A 59 -18.22 -3.76 16.04
N GLU A 60 -17.05 -4.16 16.54
CA GLU A 60 -16.52 -3.73 17.83
C GLU A 60 -15.01 -3.48 17.75
N ALA A 61 -14.58 -2.43 18.44
CA ALA A 61 -13.17 -2.21 18.73
C ALA A 61 -12.81 -3.04 19.97
N VAL A 62 -11.74 -3.83 19.90
CA VAL A 62 -11.36 -4.74 20.98
C VAL A 62 -9.90 -4.55 21.40
N ASP A 63 -9.63 -4.72 22.69
CA ASP A 63 -8.29 -4.52 23.27
C ASP A 63 -7.42 -5.79 23.27
N TYR A 64 -8.03 -6.96 23.09
CA TYR A 64 -7.30 -8.23 23.09
C TYR A 64 -6.48 -8.45 21.80
N LEU A 65 -6.81 -7.76 20.71
CA LEU A 65 -6.03 -7.79 19.47
C LEU A 65 -4.84 -6.82 19.57
N LYS A 66 -3.63 -7.30 19.32
CA LYS A 66 -2.42 -6.45 19.28
C LYS A 66 -2.46 -5.46 18.11
N THR A 67 -2.93 -5.90 16.94
CA THR A 67 -3.12 -5.11 15.71
C THR A 67 -4.06 -5.89 14.77
N GLY A 68 -4.61 -5.21 13.76
CA GLY A 68 -5.43 -5.80 12.71
C GLY A 68 -6.85 -6.10 13.16
N GLY A 69 -7.47 -7.07 12.50
CA GLY A 69 -8.86 -7.45 12.74
C GLY A 69 -9.11 -8.93 12.50
N THR A 70 -10.34 -9.33 12.78
CA THR A 70 -10.84 -10.67 12.48
C THR A 70 -12.35 -10.62 12.28
N ASN A 71 -12.85 -11.51 11.43
CA ASN A 71 -14.26 -11.75 11.24
C ASN A 71 -14.67 -13.15 11.71
N MET A 72 -15.88 -13.29 12.25
CA MET A 72 -16.43 -14.58 12.67
C MET A 72 -17.95 -14.63 12.54
N LEU A 73 -18.49 -15.82 12.32
CA LEU A 73 -19.93 -16.10 12.34
C LEU A 73 -20.30 -16.76 13.67
N ALA A 74 -21.17 -16.12 14.46
CA ALA A 74 -21.63 -16.65 15.74
C ALA A 74 -23.14 -16.47 15.90
N LYS A 75 -23.86 -17.56 16.21
CA LYS A 75 -25.33 -17.57 16.37
C LYS A 75 -26.06 -16.95 15.17
N GLY A 76 -25.59 -17.22 13.95
CA GLY A 76 -26.16 -16.69 12.71
C GLY A 76 -25.89 -15.22 12.42
N CYS A 77 -25.08 -14.53 13.24
CA CYS A 77 -24.68 -13.14 13.02
C CYS A 77 -23.19 -13.04 12.70
N TRP A 78 -22.83 -12.22 11.73
CA TRP A 78 -21.44 -11.87 11.44
C TRP A 78 -20.93 -10.83 12.43
N TYR A 79 -19.68 -11.00 12.86
CA TYR A 79 -18.95 -10.09 13.73
C TYR A 79 -17.64 -9.69 13.06
N ILE A 80 -17.29 -8.40 13.15
CA ILE A 80 -15.96 -7.87 12.86
C ILE A 80 -15.40 -7.30 14.16
N HIS A 81 -14.27 -7.83 14.61
CA HIS A 81 -13.49 -7.23 15.70
C HIS A 81 -12.23 -6.60 15.11
N TYR A 82 -11.98 -5.33 15.41
CA TYR A 82 -10.75 -4.65 15.02
C TYR A 82 -10.01 -4.15 16.25
N SER A 83 -8.68 -4.07 16.19
CA SER A 83 -7.87 -3.64 17.32
C SER A 83 -8.16 -2.18 17.67
N ALA A 84 -8.57 -1.94 18.93
CA ALA A 84 -8.70 -0.59 19.49
C ALA A 84 -7.34 0.11 19.67
N LYS A 85 -6.22 -0.61 19.54
CA LYS A 85 -4.86 -0.09 19.66
C LYS A 85 -4.32 0.47 18.34
N ASP A 86 -4.90 0.05 17.21
CA ASP A 86 -4.49 0.55 15.90
C ASP A 86 -4.83 2.03 15.73
N LYS A 87 -4.05 2.73 14.91
CA LYS A 87 -4.36 4.12 14.53
C LYS A 87 -5.67 4.18 13.74
N PRO A 88 -6.45 5.28 13.82
CA PRO A 88 -7.70 5.42 13.06
C PRO A 88 -7.56 5.12 11.56
N ALA A 89 -6.44 5.55 10.97
CA ALA A 89 -6.10 5.29 9.58
C ALA A 89 -5.97 3.80 9.21
N THR A 90 -5.47 2.99 10.15
CA THR A 90 -5.36 1.52 9.98
C THR A 90 -6.72 0.86 10.18
N ARG A 91 -7.50 1.30 11.17
CA ARG A 91 -8.82 0.71 11.50
C ARG A 91 -9.77 0.70 10.30
N LYS A 92 -9.85 1.80 9.56
CA LYS A 92 -10.70 1.89 8.35
C LYS A 92 -10.35 0.81 7.33
N PHE A 93 -9.07 0.63 7.07
CA PHE A 93 -8.56 -0.37 6.14
C PHE A 93 -8.86 -1.79 6.62
N THR A 94 -8.57 -2.09 7.89
CA THR A 94 -8.90 -3.36 8.53
C THR A 94 -10.38 -3.70 8.42
N ILE A 95 -11.27 -2.74 8.71
CA ILE A 95 -12.72 -3.00 8.66
C ILE A 95 -13.16 -3.41 7.25
N PHE A 96 -12.67 -2.75 6.20
CA PHE A 96 -13.01 -3.13 4.83
C PHE A 96 -12.31 -4.41 4.37
N HIS A 97 -11.11 -4.71 4.89
CA HIS A 97 -10.44 -6.00 4.68
C HIS A 97 -11.31 -7.15 5.22
N GLU A 98 -11.75 -7.05 6.47
CA GLU A 98 -12.64 -8.06 7.08
C GLU A 98 -14.00 -8.13 6.37
N LEU A 99 -14.54 -6.98 5.94
CA LEU A 99 -15.80 -6.95 5.19
C LEU A 99 -15.70 -7.69 3.86
N PHE A 100 -14.58 -7.60 3.15
CA PHE A 100 -14.35 -8.36 1.91
C PHE A 100 -14.48 -9.86 2.17
N GLU A 101 -13.82 -10.38 3.20
CA GLU A 101 -13.87 -11.81 3.50
C GLU A 101 -15.29 -12.28 3.80
N ILE A 102 -16.06 -11.46 4.54
CA ILE A 102 -17.46 -11.74 4.83
C ILE A 102 -18.26 -11.76 3.53
N ILE A 103 -18.15 -10.73 2.68
CA ILE A 103 -18.86 -10.68 1.39
C ILE A 103 -18.52 -11.91 0.56
N HIS A 104 -17.24 -12.25 0.44
CA HIS A 104 -16.75 -13.38 -0.33
C HIS A 104 -17.29 -14.73 0.19
N LYS A 105 -17.36 -14.94 1.52
CA LYS A 105 -17.99 -16.13 2.14
C LYS A 105 -19.50 -16.20 1.85
N ASN A 106 -20.18 -15.06 1.83
CA ASN A 106 -21.63 -15.01 1.54
C ASN A 106 -21.95 -15.16 0.06
N LEU A 107 -21.09 -14.67 -0.85
CA LEU A 107 -21.24 -14.90 -2.29
C LEU A 107 -21.18 -16.39 -2.62
N ASN A 108 -20.22 -17.14 -2.06
CA ASN A 108 -20.16 -18.60 -2.21
C ASN A 108 -21.40 -19.32 -1.64
N SER A 109 -21.98 -18.80 -0.56
CA SER A 109 -23.20 -19.36 0.02
C SER A 109 -24.44 -19.16 -0.87
N LEU A 110 -24.48 -18.06 -1.62
CA LEU A 110 -25.60 -17.72 -2.52
C LEU A 110 -25.43 -18.28 -3.94
N ASN A 111 -24.19 -18.41 -4.40
CA ASN A 111 -23.83 -19.02 -5.68
C ASN A 111 -22.69 -20.03 -5.44
N PRO A 112 -23.00 -21.33 -5.29
CA PRO A 112 -22.00 -22.36 -5.02
C PRO A 112 -20.91 -22.50 -6.10
N ASP A 113 -21.17 -22.04 -7.33
CA ASP A 113 -20.18 -22.05 -8.42
C ASP A 113 -19.07 -21.02 -8.19
N TYR A 114 -19.27 -20.09 -7.26
CA TYR A 114 -18.29 -19.09 -6.87
C TYR A 114 -17.20 -19.71 -5.96
N ALA A 115 -16.00 -19.90 -6.49
CA ALA A 115 -14.92 -20.59 -5.78
C ALA A 115 -14.32 -19.77 -4.63
N LEU A 116 -14.24 -20.35 -3.43
CA LEU A 116 -13.59 -19.69 -2.30
C LEU A 116 -12.07 -19.58 -2.50
N MET A 117 -11.57 -18.35 -2.59
CA MET A 117 -10.15 -18.04 -2.45
C MET A 117 -9.59 -18.49 -1.08
N LYS A 118 -8.34 -18.96 -1.11
CA LYS A 118 -7.57 -19.38 0.08
C LYS A 118 -6.44 -18.39 0.37
N GLU A 119 -5.84 -18.49 1.55
CA GLU A 119 -4.61 -17.77 1.86
C GLU A 119 -3.45 -18.23 0.95
N PRO A 120 -2.54 -17.34 0.51
CA PRO A 120 -2.47 -15.90 0.80
C PRO A 120 -3.28 -15.01 -0.15
N GLN A 121 -4.07 -15.60 -1.07
CA GLN A 121 -4.75 -14.89 -2.14
C GLN A 121 -5.92 -14.04 -1.62
N ILE A 122 -6.74 -14.60 -0.72
CA ILE A 122 -7.90 -13.91 -0.15
C ILE A 122 -7.48 -12.62 0.57
N SER A 123 -6.45 -12.67 1.42
CA SER A 123 -5.91 -11.49 2.11
C SER A 123 -5.41 -10.41 1.14
N ARG A 124 -4.75 -10.80 0.03
CA ARG A 124 -4.33 -9.84 -1.01
C ARG A 124 -5.52 -9.21 -1.74
N CYS A 125 -6.58 -9.97 -1.99
CA CYS A 125 -7.79 -9.44 -2.60
C CYS A 125 -8.55 -8.52 -1.62
N ALA A 126 -8.59 -8.87 -0.34
CA ALA A 126 -9.16 -8.04 0.72
C ALA A 126 -8.44 -6.69 0.84
N ASP A 127 -7.10 -6.70 0.81
CA ASP A 127 -6.29 -5.48 0.78
C ASP A 127 -6.62 -4.58 -0.42
N ARG A 128 -6.74 -5.19 -1.62
CA ARG A 128 -7.09 -4.47 -2.84
C ARG A 128 -8.51 -3.92 -2.80
N PHE A 129 -9.47 -4.70 -2.30
CA PHE A 129 -10.85 -4.29 -2.11
C PHE A 129 -10.94 -3.12 -1.13
N ALA A 130 -10.28 -3.21 0.03
CA ALA A 130 -10.31 -2.18 1.05
C ALA A 130 -9.77 -0.85 0.52
N ALA A 131 -8.64 -0.88 -0.20
CA ALA A 131 -8.09 0.31 -0.86
C ALA A 131 -9.08 0.89 -1.89
N ALA A 132 -9.68 0.04 -2.73
CA ALA A 132 -10.65 0.46 -3.72
C ALA A 132 -11.86 1.12 -3.04
N VAL A 133 -12.47 0.52 -2.02
CA VAL A 133 -13.65 1.10 -1.35
C VAL A 133 -13.32 2.44 -0.69
N LEU A 134 -12.17 2.54 -0.02
CA LEU A 134 -11.77 3.74 0.72
C LEU A 134 -11.35 4.91 -0.17
N ILE A 135 -10.92 4.64 -1.41
CA ILE A 135 -10.24 5.63 -2.26
C ILE A 135 -10.93 5.66 -3.63
N PRO A 136 -12.04 6.42 -3.76
CA PRO A 136 -12.72 6.60 -5.05
C PRO A 136 -11.79 7.24 -6.10
N PRO A 137 -11.85 6.83 -7.39
CA PRO A 137 -10.91 7.28 -8.42
C PRO A 137 -10.81 8.80 -8.60
N ASP A 138 -11.93 9.48 -8.90
CA ASP A 138 -11.90 10.91 -9.21
C ASP A 138 -11.43 11.75 -8.01
N PHE A 139 -11.90 11.37 -6.82
CA PHE A 139 -11.46 11.97 -5.56
C PHE A 139 -9.95 11.77 -5.36
N PHE A 140 -9.43 10.58 -5.62
CA PHE A 140 -8.03 10.27 -5.45
C PHE A 140 -7.13 10.99 -6.45
N LEU A 141 -7.48 11.01 -7.73
CA LEU A 141 -6.70 11.67 -8.76
C LEU A 141 -6.54 13.17 -8.46
N ASN A 142 -7.60 13.83 -7.99
CA ASN A 142 -7.53 15.22 -7.52
C ASN A 142 -6.55 15.40 -6.36
N GLN A 143 -6.60 14.51 -5.36
CA GLN A 143 -5.71 14.57 -4.20
C GLN A 143 -4.27 14.24 -4.56
N ALA A 144 -4.04 13.22 -5.38
CA ALA A 144 -2.73 12.81 -5.86
C ALA A 144 -2.07 13.89 -6.72
N GLY A 145 -2.84 14.55 -7.59
CA GLY A 145 -2.35 15.69 -8.38
C GLY A 145 -1.91 16.87 -7.50
N LYS A 146 -2.69 17.20 -6.47
CA LYS A 146 -2.35 18.28 -5.51
C LYS A 146 -1.12 17.99 -4.67
N THR A 147 -0.87 16.73 -4.33
CA THR A 147 0.25 16.34 -3.46
C THR A 147 1.48 15.87 -4.22
N GLY A 148 1.39 15.67 -5.55
CA GLY A 148 2.47 15.05 -6.33
C GLY A 148 2.69 13.59 -5.95
N CYS A 149 1.61 12.85 -5.70
CA CYS A 149 1.63 11.48 -5.17
C CYS A 149 2.44 11.32 -3.87
N ASP A 150 2.59 12.38 -3.06
CA ASP A 150 3.26 12.32 -1.76
C ASP A 150 2.40 11.49 -0.79
N LEU A 151 2.84 10.25 -0.53
CA LEU A 151 2.14 9.32 0.37
C LEU A 151 2.02 9.83 1.80
N VAL A 152 2.93 10.67 2.29
CA VAL A 152 2.87 11.22 3.65
C VAL A 152 1.77 12.28 3.73
N LYS A 153 1.74 13.20 2.75
CA LYS A 153 0.67 14.21 2.65
C LYS A 153 -0.69 13.55 2.41
N LEU A 154 -0.76 12.55 1.53
CA LEU A 154 -2.00 11.79 1.29
C LEU A 154 -2.46 11.04 2.55
N ALA A 155 -1.55 10.44 3.33
CA ALA A 155 -1.88 9.75 4.57
C ALA A 155 -2.49 10.70 5.60
N GLN A 156 -1.98 11.92 5.69
CA GLN A 156 -2.54 12.97 6.54
C GLN A 156 -3.91 13.42 6.03
N ASN A 157 -4.01 13.81 4.75
CA ASN A 157 -5.23 14.38 4.18
C ASN A 157 -6.41 13.39 4.15
N LEU A 158 -6.13 12.11 3.94
CA LEU A 158 -7.16 11.06 3.82
C LEU A 158 -7.33 10.25 5.10
N GLU A 159 -6.45 10.46 6.09
CA GLU A 159 -6.31 9.64 7.28
C GLU A 159 -6.23 8.16 6.91
N LEU A 160 -5.29 7.79 6.03
CA LEU A 160 -5.11 6.41 5.55
C LEU A 160 -3.68 5.93 5.77
N SER A 161 -3.51 4.61 5.89
CA SER A 161 -2.19 4.01 6.03
C SER A 161 -1.40 4.11 4.73
N HIS A 162 -0.06 4.19 4.81
CA HIS A 162 0.79 4.16 3.62
C HIS A 162 0.60 2.87 2.80
N GLN A 163 0.29 1.74 3.44
CA GLN A 163 -0.02 0.49 2.76
C GLN A 163 -1.26 0.65 1.85
N CYS A 164 -2.36 1.18 2.40
CA CYS A 164 -3.59 1.43 1.67
C CYS A 164 -3.35 2.35 0.47
N LEU A 165 -2.63 3.45 0.69
CA LEU A 165 -2.34 4.43 -0.37
C LEU A 165 -1.40 3.87 -1.46
N LEU A 166 -0.41 3.05 -1.10
CA LEU A 166 0.48 2.44 -2.07
C LEU A 166 -0.25 1.41 -2.95
N ILE A 167 -1.17 0.65 -2.36
CA ILE A 167 -2.07 -0.24 -3.11
C ILE A 167 -2.94 0.60 -4.06
N ALA A 168 -3.51 1.71 -3.57
CA ALA A 168 -4.35 2.57 -4.38
C ALA A 168 -3.60 3.23 -5.54
N LEU A 169 -2.35 3.68 -5.35
CA LEU A 169 -1.50 4.15 -6.45
C LEU A 169 -1.39 3.08 -7.55
N GLY A 170 -1.06 1.84 -7.19
CA GLY A 170 -0.97 0.75 -8.18
C GLY A 170 -2.30 0.36 -8.81
N GLN A 171 -3.45 0.69 -8.21
CA GLN A 171 -4.76 0.46 -8.80
C GLN A 171 -5.19 1.57 -9.75
N HIS A 172 -4.97 2.83 -9.37
CA HIS A 172 -5.39 4.00 -10.16
C HIS A 172 -4.44 4.30 -11.32
N PHE A 173 -3.17 3.92 -11.21
CA PHE A 173 -2.17 4.06 -12.26
C PHE A 173 -1.81 2.69 -12.89
N ALA A 174 -2.79 1.80 -13.05
CA ALA A 174 -2.57 0.43 -13.51
C ALA A 174 -1.89 0.32 -14.90
N GLU A 175 -2.09 1.32 -15.77
CA GLU A 175 -1.53 1.36 -17.13
C GLU A 175 -0.08 1.86 -17.17
N ILE A 176 0.43 2.45 -16.09
CA ILE A 176 1.81 2.94 -15.99
C ILE A 176 2.66 1.83 -15.34
N PRO A 177 3.87 1.53 -15.86
CA PRO A 177 4.83 0.70 -15.14
C PRO A 177 5.15 1.32 -13.77
N PHE A 178 4.64 0.76 -12.68
CA PHE A 178 4.82 1.31 -11.33
C PHE A 178 5.20 0.19 -10.38
N ILE A 179 6.24 0.47 -9.58
CA ILE A 179 6.68 -0.39 -8.48
C ILE A 179 6.70 0.44 -7.21
N GLY A 180 5.85 0.06 -6.27
CA GLY A 180 5.80 0.63 -4.93
C GLY A 180 6.27 -0.38 -3.89
N VAL A 181 7.13 0.01 -2.97
CA VAL A 181 7.54 -0.85 -1.84
C VAL A 181 7.46 -0.09 -0.52
N LEU A 182 6.88 -0.73 0.49
CA LEU A 182 6.94 -0.28 1.87
C LEU A 182 7.84 -1.22 2.66
N PHE A 183 8.89 -0.65 3.23
CA PHE A 183 9.73 -1.32 4.22
C PHE A 183 9.34 -0.84 5.61
N GLU A 184 9.25 -1.76 6.56
CA GLU A 184 8.97 -1.45 7.96
C GLU A 184 10.07 -2.03 8.85
N HIS A 185 10.42 -1.28 9.88
CA HIS A 185 11.37 -1.71 10.90
C HIS A 185 10.72 -2.78 11.78
N ARG A 186 11.35 -3.94 11.93
CA ARG A 186 10.96 -4.98 12.89
C ARG A 186 11.66 -4.76 14.20
N LEU A 187 10.89 -4.53 15.26
CA LEU A 187 11.39 -4.57 16.64
C LEU A 187 11.33 -6.02 17.14
N ASP A 188 12.16 -6.89 16.59
CA ASP A 188 12.41 -8.21 17.18
C ASP A 188 13.65 -8.10 18.09
N GLY A 189 13.50 -7.42 19.24
CA GLY A 189 14.55 -7.27 20.26
C GLY A 189 14.48 -5.96 21.04
N GLU A 190 14.61 -6.02 22.37
CA GLU A 190 14.80 -4.84 23.21
C GLU A 190 16.19 -4.25 22.92
N ASN A 191 16.23 -2.93 22.65
CA ASN A 191 17.43 -2.11 22.46
C ASN A 191 18.23 -2.35 21.17
N CYS A 192 17.78 -1.80 20.04
CA CYS A 192 18.67 -1.39 18.96
C CYS A 192 18.59 0.13 18.81
N THR A 193 19.70 0.81 19.11
CA THR A 193 19.85 2.27 19.11
C THR A 193 20.32 2.82 17.77
N ASP A 194 20.32 2.01 16.72
CA ASP A 194 20.63 2.39 15.34
C ASP A 194 19.81 1.49 14.43
N GLY A 195 18.83 2.04 13.68
CA GLY A 195 18.01 1.27 12.74
C GLY A 195 18.85 0.69 11.60
N GLU A 196 19.47 -0.47 11.83
CA GLU A 196 20.32 -1.13 10.85
C GLU A 196 19.46 -1.62 9.68
N ILE A 197 20.01 -1.61 8.47
CA ILE A 197 19.27 -1.99 7.25
C ILE A 197 18.66 -3.40 7.32
N LYS A 198 19.28 -4.30 8.09
CA LYS A 198 18.84 -5.67 8.32
C LYS A 198 17.54 -5.76 9.12
N ASP A 199 17.22 -4.73 9.91
CA ASP A 199 16.04 -4.71 10.77
C ASP A 199 14.80 -4.28 9.99
N PHE A 200 14.96 -3.84 8.74
CA PHE A 200 13.86 -3.53 7.84
C PHE A 200 13.44 -4.74 7.01
N MET A 201 12.13 -4.84 6.75
CA MET A 201 11.56 -5.85 5.86
C MET A 201 10.53 -5.21 4.92
N ALA A 202 10.53 -5.63 3.64
CA ALA A 202 9.52 -5.22 2.66
C ALA A 202 8.16 -5.86 2.99
N THR A 203 7.30 -5.17 3.74
CA THR A 203 5.99 -5.69 4.17
C THR A 203 4.94 -5.63 3.06
N LEU A 204 5.07 -4.66 2.15
CA LEU A 204 4.24 -4.51 0.96
C LEU A 204 5.09 -4.26 -0.28
N VAL A 205 4.76 -4.97 -1.36
CA VAL A 205 5.27 -4.73 -2.72
C VAL A 205 4.08 -4.65 -3.66
N VAL A 206 3.94 -3.54 -4.36
CA VAL A 206 2.91 -3.28 -5.37
C VAL A 206 3.59 -3.18 -6.73
N LYS A 207 3.11 -3.96 -7.69
CA LYS A 207 3.51 -3.86 -9.10
C LYS A 207 2.27 -3.74 -9.96
N THR A 208 2.25 -2.78 -10.87
CA THR A 208 1.23 -2.73 -11.91
C THR A 208 1.46 -3.82 -12.96
N PRO A 209 0.42 -4.19 -13.76
CA PRO A 209 0.58 -5.20 -14.81
C PRO A 209 1.76 -4.95 -15.76
N PRO A 210 2.01 -3.72 -16.26
CA PRO A 210 3.18 -3.43 -17.10
C PRO A 210 4.51 -3.66 -16.38
N ALA A 211 4.57 -3.40 -15.07
CA ALA A 211 5.78 -3.60 -14.26
C ALA A 211 6.00 -5.05 -13.77
N SER A 212 5.09 -5.98 -14.08
CA SER A 212 5.15 -7.37 -13.58
C SER A 212 6.41 -8.12 -14.01
N ARG A 213 6.94 -7.80 -15.20
CA ARG A 213 8.15 -8.42 -15.77
C ARG A 213 9.45 -7.76 -15.34
N ILE A 214 9.40 -6.59 -14.72
CA ILE A 214 10.58 -5.86 -14.26
C ILE A 214 11.19 -6.61 -13.05
N ARG A 215 12.44 -7.06 -13.23
CA ARG A 215 13.21 -7.81 -12.22
C ARG A 215 14.31 -6.97 -11.57
N SER A 216 14.82 -5.96 -12.27
CA SER A 216 15.85 -5.05 -11.79
C SER A 216 15.39 -3.59 -11.88
N LEU A 217 16.00 -2.78 -11.01
CA LEU A 217 15.88 -1.36 -10.85
C LEU A 217 17.27 -0.78 -11.07
N CYS A 218 17.37 0.34 -11.78
CA CYS A 218 18.66 0.98 -12.10
C CYS A 218 19.67 0.02 -12.79
N GLY A 219 19.18 -0.98 -13.54
CA GLY A 219 20.00 -2.01 -14.19
C GLY A 219 20.61 -3.09 -13.28
N LEU A 220 20.79 -2.81 -11.98
CA LEU A 220 21.57 -3.66 -11.08
C LEU A 220 20.84 -4.09 -9.80
N GLN A 221 20.00 -3.24 -9.22
CA GLN A 221 19.30 -3.55 -7.97
C GLN A 221 18.09 -4.45 -8.25
N THR A 222 17.96 -5.61 -7.62
CA THR A 222 16.76 -6.43 -7.81
C THR A 222 15.53 -5.75 -7.23
N VAL A 223 14.37 -5.87 -7.89
CA VAL A 223 13.10 -5.43 -7.31
C VAL A 223 12.82 -6.23 -6.04
N PRO A 224 12.58 -5.58 -4.89
CA PRO A 224 12.33 -6.28 -3.63
C PRO A 224 11.17 -7.27 -3.72
N ALA A 225 11.35 -8.46 -3.16
CA ALA A 225 10.25 -9.38 -2.91
C ALA A 225 9.56 -9.05 -1.57
N ARG A 226 8.28 -9.39 -1.44
CA ARG A 226 7.60 -9.29 -0.15
C ARG A 226 8.31 -10.17 0.86
N ASN A 227 8.45 -9.66 2.08
CA ASN A 227 9.20 -10.25 3.19
C ASN A 227 10.72 -10.31 3.00
N ALA A 228 11.28 -9.67 1.96
CA ALA A 228 12.72 -9.56 1.80
C ALA A 228 13.30 -8.38 2.60
N HIS A 229 14.54 -8.54 3.06
CA HIS A 229 15.32 -7.45 3.61
C HIS A 229 15.89 -6.58 2.48
N PRO A 230 16.06 -5.26 2.70
CA PRO A 230 16.79 -4.43 1.75
C PRO A 230 18.23 -4.91 1.60
N GLN A 231 18.74 -4.93 0.36
CA GLN A 231 20.12 -5.33 0.09
C GLN A 231 21.10 -4.23 0.55
N VAL A 232 22.23 -4.61 1.15
CA VAL A 232 23.32 -3.68 1.49
C VAL A 232 23.87 -3.07 0.22
N GLY A 233 23.91 -1.73 0.13
CA GLY A 233 24.31 -1.05 -1.10
C GLY A 233 23.16 -0.78 -2.09
N SER A 234 21.91 -1.02 -1.70
CA SER A 234 20.70 -0.57 -2.43
C SER A 234 20.32 0.88 -2.10
N LEU A 235 19.50 1.52 -2.94
CA LEU A 235 19.00 2.88 -2.69
C LEU A 235 18.29 2.99 -1.33
N VAL A 236 17.62 1.91 -0.90
CA VAL A 236 17.00 1.79 0.43
C VAL A 236 18.05 1.78 1.54
N CYS A 237 19.16 1.05 1.35
CA CYS A 237 20.30 1.10 2.26
C CYS A 237 20.86 2.52 2.39
N ALA A 238 21.07 3.24 1.28
CA ALA A 238 21.51 4.64 1.34
C ALA A 238 20.53 5.52 2.12
N ALA A 239 19.23 5.42 1.83
CA ALA A 239 18.21 6.22 2.48
C ALA A 239 18.10 5.94 3.99
N VAL A 240 18.15 4.68 4.41
CA VAL A 240 18.14 4.30 5.83
C VAL A 240 19.39 4.81 6.54
N THR A 241 20.58 4.53 6.01
CA THR A 241 21.84 4.85 6.69
C THR A 241 22.12 6.36 6.74
N SER A 242 21.77 7.11 5.68
CA SER A 242 21.87 8.58 5.71
C SER A 242 20.74 9.21 6.51
N GLY A 243 19.61 8.52 6.63
CA GLY A 243 18.34 9.05 7.10
C GLY A 243 17.68 10.02 6.12
N HIS A 244 18.26 10.29 4.94
CA HIS A 244 17.77 11.28 3.99
C HIS A 244 17.04 10.62 2.81
N PRO A 245 16.05 11.29 2.21
CA PRO A 245 15.48 10.82 0.95
C PRO A 245 16.54 10.79 -0.14
N VAL A 246 16.43 9.82 -1.05
CA VAL A 246 17.36 9.60 -2.16
C VAL A 246 16.55 9.48 -3.45
N LEU A 247 17.01 10.14 -4.51
CA LEU A 247 16.40 10.08 -5.84
C LEU A 247 17.41 9.57 -6.85
N TRP A 248 17.14 8.40 -7.43
CA TRP A 248 17.86 7.92 -8.60
C TRP A 248 17.12 8.26 -9.88
N ARG A 249 17.84 8.86 -10.83
CA ARG A 249 17.31 9.22 -12.15
C ARG A 249 18.48 9.28 -13.13
N SER A 250 18.30 8.75 -14.34
CA SER A 250 19.27 8.88 -15.42
C SER A 250 18.61 9.49 -16.65
N ALA A 251 19.03 10.69 -17.03
CA ALA A 251 18.54 11.32 -18.26
C ALA A 251 19.17 10.70 -19.53
N HIS A 252 20.24 9.92 -19.37
CA HIS A 252 21.05 9.41 -20.48
C HIS A 252 20.78 7.93 -20.79
N VAL A 253 19.96 7.25 -19.98
CA VAL A 253 19.59 5.86 -20.18
C VAL A 253 18.11 5.81 -20.53
N GLU A 254 17.84 5.51 -21.80
CA GLU A 254 16.50 5.26 -22.32
C GLU A 254 15.81 4.15 -21.50
N ASP A 255 14.52 4.28 -21.26
CA ASP A 255 13.71 3.37 -20.43
C ASP A 255 14.17 3.21 -18.96
N SER A 256 15.05 4.09 -18.46
CA SER A 256 15.43 4.05 -17.05
C SER A 256 14.31 4.56 -16.15
N PRO A 257 14.09 3.97 -14.96
CA PRO A 257 13.08 4.47 -14.04
C PRO A 257 13.57 5.69 -13.26
N ALA A 258 12.68 6.61 -12.91
CA ALA A 258 12.89 7.48 -11.76
C ALA A 258 12.55 6.71 -10.47
N ILE A 259 13.49 6.65 -9.53
CA ILE A 259 13.32 5.93 -8.26
C ILE A 259 13.49 6.87 -7.09
N LEU A 260 12.41 7.11 -6.36
CA LEU A 260 12.41 7.88 -5.13
C LEU A 260 12.34 6.97 -3.92
N VAL A 261 13.28 7.12 -3.01
CA VAL A 261 13.30 6.42 -1.72
C VAL A 261 13.20 7.44 -0.60
N ARG A 262 12.17 7.33 0.25
CA ARG A 262 11.91 8.24 1.35
C ARG A 262 11.87 7.49 2.69
N PRO A 263 12.86 7.68 3.57
CA PRO A 263 12.79 7.21 4.95
C PRO A 263 11.81 8.09 5.75
N LEU A 264 10.94 7.44 6.52
CA LEU A 264 10.02 8.11 7.45
C LEU A 264 10.55 7.95 8.86
N ARG A 265 10.76 9.06 9.55
CA ARG A 265 11.39 9.11 10.88
C ARG A 265 10.34 9.15 12.00
N SER A 266 10.65 8.49 13.12
CA SER A 266 9.88 8.59 14.36
C SER A 266 10.21 9.92 15.07
N VAL A 267 9.51 10.21 16.17
CA VAL A 267 9.79 11.37 17.04
C VAL A 267 11.23 11.34 17.58
N GLY A 268 11.87 10.16 17.63
CA GLY A 268 13.28 9.95 17.98
C GLY A 268 14.28 10.05 16.82
N ARG A 269 13.87 10.54 15.65
CA ARG A 269 14.68 10.72 14.41
C ARG A 269 15.17 9.43 13.73
N GLU A 270 14.95 8.24 14.28
CA GLU A 270 15.24 6.98 13.61
C GLU A 270 14.19 6.65 12.53
N PRO A 271 14.60 6.13 11.37
CA PRO A 271 13.65 5.65 10.37
C PRO A 271 12.87 4.45 10.93
N TYR A 272 11.53 4.52 10.89
CA TYR A 272 10.67 3.39 11.27
C TYR A 272 10.01 2.73 10.06
N ARG A 273 9.97 3.45 8.93
CA ARG A 273 9.47 2.99 7.62
C ARG A 273 10.28 3.59 6.50
N VAL A 274 10.33 2.92 5.36
CA VAL A 274 10.89 3.46 4.12
C VAL A 274 9.93 3.21 2.98
N ILE A 275 9.62 4.24 2.22
CA ILE A 275 8.80 4.15 1.00
C ILE A 275 9.75 4.20 -0.19
N MET A 276 9.62 3.26 -1.12
CA MET A 276 10.27 3.31 -2.43
C MET A 276 9.20 3.36 -3.51
N LEU A 277 9.32 4.33 -4.42
CA LEU A 277 8.51 4.44 -5.63
C LEU A 277 9.44 4.38 -6.84
N ALA A 278 9.13 3.54 -7.81
CA ALA A 278 9.80 3.51 -9.10
C ALA A 278 8.77 3.61 -10.22
N ILE A 279 8.99 4.57 -11.12
CA ILE A 279 8.16 4.89 -12.29
C ILE A 279 9.04 5.17 -13.50
N PRO A 280 8.54 5.09 -14.75
CA PRO A 280 9.24 5.56 -15.92
C PRO A 280 9.71 6.99 -15.74
N ASN A 281 10.87 7.32 -16.33
CA ASN A 281 11.44 8.64 -16.26
C ASN A 281 10.55 9.71 -16.91
N GLU A 282 9.78 9.32 -17.92
CA GLU A 282 8.81 10.12 -18.66
C GLU A 282 7.63 10.51 -17.74
N GLU A 283 7.30 9.64 -16.80
CA GLU A 283 6.22 9.82 -15.82
C GLU A 283 6.71 10.53 -14.54
N PHE A 284 7.96 11.02 -14.51
CA PHE A 284 8.51 11.71 -13.33
C PHE A 284 7.64 12.89 -12.87
N GLY A 285 6.87 13.49 -13.77
CA GLY A 285 5.86 14.50 -13.44
C GLY A 285 4.92 14.09 -12.29
N MET A 286 4.58 12.80 -12.18
CA MET A 286 3.72 12.26 -11.12
C MET A 286 4.26 12.49 -9.70
N ILE A 287 5.59 12.51 -9.55
CA ILE A 287 6.29 12.65 -8.25
C ILE A 287 7.17 13.91 -8.19
N SER A 288 7.18 14.73 -9.22
CA SER A 288 8.02 15.94 -9.30
C SER A 288 7.80 16.88 -8.11
N LEU A 289 6.55 17.23 -7.81
CA LEU A 289 6.19 18.11 -6.71
C LEU A 289 6.62 17.56 -5.32
N GLN A 290 6.54 16.24 -5.11
CA GLN A 290 7.04 15.66 -3.85
C GLN A 290 8.57 15.70 -3.79
N ALA A 291 9.26 15.44 -4.91
CA ALA A 291 10.70 15.53 -4.98
C ALA A 291 11.20 16.96 -4.72
N GLU A 292 10.54 17.97 -5.27
CA GLU A 292 10.83 19.37 -5.00
C GLU A 292 10.60 19.73 -3.52
N THR A 293 9.52 19.23 -2.91
CA THR A 293 9.22 19.52 -1.50
C THR A 293 10.24 18.89 -0.54
N ILE A 294 10.67 17.66 -0.80
CA ILE A 294 11.52 16.90 0.15
C ILE A 294 13.01 17.00 -0.16
N GLU A 295 13.38 17.58 -1.31
CA GLU A 295 14.75 17.81 -1.77
C GLU A 295 15.65 16.56 -1.59
N PRO A 296 15.33 15.44 -2.27
CA PRO A 296 16.07 14.20 -2.10
C PRO A 296 17.50 14.36 -2.62
N VAL A 297 18.44 13.66 -1.97
CA VAL A 297 19.82 13.63 -2.46
C VAL A 297 19.85 12.92 -3.81
N PRO A 298 20.29 13.59 -4.88
CA PRO A 298 20.37 12.97 -6.19
C PRO A 298 21.49 11.94 -6.18
N VAL A 299 21.18 10.73 -6.62
CA VAL A 299 22.16 9.69 -6.88
C VAL A 299 22.05 9.24 -8.33
N ASN A 300 23.11 9.43 -9.09
CA ASN A 300 23.27 8.84 -10.41
C ASN A 300 24.53 7.94 -10.36
N GLY A 301 24.76 7.12 -11.38
CA GLY A 301 25.84 6.12 -11.37
C GLY A 301 27.24 6.62 -11.02
N ASP A 302 27.47 7.93 -11.08
CA ASP A 302 28.77 8.59 -10.87
C ASP A 302 28.91 9.22 -9.48
N THR A 303 27.81 9.35 -8.73
CA THR A 303 27.84 9.95 -7.38
C THR A 303 28.39 9.02 -6.32
N LEU A 304 29.16 9.57 -5.38
CA LEU A 304 29.55 8.88 -4.16
C LEU A 304 28.30 8.55 -3.33
N CYS A 305 28.38 7.45 -2.56
CA CYS A 305 27.29 7.08 -1.65
C CYS A 305 27.05 8.22 -0.66
N PRO A 306 25.81 8.74 -0.53
CA PRO A 306 25.52 9.85 0.39
C PRO A 306 25.73 9.44 1.85
N SER A 307 25.77 8.14 2.13
CA SER A 307 26.03 7.57 3.44
C SER A 307 27.49 7.18 3.64
N ARG A 308 28.47 7.64 2.83
CA ARG A 308 29.86 7.13 2.84
C ARG A 308 30.50 7.08 4.23
N GLU A 309 30.24 8.09 5.06
CA GLU A 309 30.80 8.20 6.41
C GLU A 309 30.20 7.21 7.43
N ARG A 310 28.97 6.73 7.15
CA ARG A 310 28.21 5.83 8.04
C ARG A 310 28.00 4.44 7.45
N CYS A 311 28.26 4.28 6.16
CA CYS A 311 28.12 3.04 5.44
C CYS A 311 29.34 2.17 5.75
N ARG A 312 29.11 0.95 6.25
CA ARG A 312 30.21 0.00 6.51
C ARG A 312 30.90 -0.45 5.20
N ASN A 313 30.25 -0.33 4.04
CA ASN A 313 30.73 -0.78 2.73
C ASN A 313 30.42 0.22 1.59
N PRO A 314 31.02 1.42 1.56
CA PRO A 314 30.66 2.48 0.58
C PRO A 314 31.09 2.17 -0.87
N GLY A 315 31.93 1.16 -1.07
CA GLY A 315 32.36 0.67 -2.38
C GLY A 315 31.37 -0.28 -3.08
N VAL A 316 30.30 -0.71 -2.39
CA VAL A 316 29.40 -1.80 -2.86
C VAL A 316 28.01 -1.27 -3.26
N CYS A 317 27.90 0.02 -3.62
CA CYS A 317 26.61 0.60 -3.98
C CYS A 317 26.17 0.16 -5.38
N PHE A 318 25.05 -0.56 -5.48
CA PHE A 318 24.56 -1.17 -6.71
C PHE A 318 24.06 -0.17 -7.76
N TRP A 319 23.84 1.09 -7.41
CA TRP A 319 23.43 2.10 -8.41
C TRP A 319 24.62 2.74 -9.13
N LYS A 320 25.85 2.42 -8.73
CA LYS A 320 27.07 2.79 -9.46
C LYS A 320 27.27 1.73 -10.55
N ASN A 321 27.07 2.08 -11.81
CA ASN A 321 27.31 1.12 -12.87
C ASN A 321 28.81 0.77 -12.94
N GLY A 322 29.05 -0.48 -13.32
CA GLY A 322 30.38 -1.02 -13.50
C GLY A 322 31.11 -0.38 -14.69
N ARG A 323 32.43 -0.30 -14.53
CA ARG A 323 33.45 0.02 -15.53
C ARG A 323 33.33 1.42 -16.13
N SER A 324 34.09 2.33 -15.52
CA SER A 324 35.06 3.10 -16.27
C SER A 324 35.74 2.19 -17.32
N LEU A 325 35.37 2.37 -18.58
CA LEU A 325 36.29 2.16 -19.70
C LEU A 325 37.10 3.44 -19.86
#